data_AF-A0A523IA06-F1
#
_entry.id   AF-A0A523IA06-F1
#
_cell.length_a   1.000
_cell.length_b   1.000
_cell.length_c   1.000
_cell.angle_alpha   90.00
_cell.angle_beta   90.00
_cell.angle_gamma   90.00
#
_symmetry.space_group_name_H-M   'P 1'
#
loop_
_entity.id
_entity.type
_entity.pdbx_description
1 polymer ?
#
loop_
_entity_poly.entity_id
_entity_poly.type
_entity_poly.pdbx_seq_one_letter_code
_entity_poly.pdbx_strand_id
1 'polypeptide(L)'
;MKRLAASLWLDFRLQFRNGFYYAAAFVTVVAIVIFRQFPNLDFKWLLPALLLNNLLVGTFYFFGGLVLLEKKEGTLEALIVTPIRTWEYLLSKVVTLTALAILENVVFVIFVYGFDFKPLLLVLGISLSAAIFCLFGFIAVARYDSINEYLFPSVLYTAVMSLVFLNYFGLWESWLFYLHPLQAPLLLLKSAFSPLKNWQVIYGLLYSALSVGLIFLLSQKMFYRFIIKKEGVR
;
A
#
# COMPACT_ATOMS: atom_id res chain seq x y z
N MET A 1 14.32 -18.50 -8.78
CA MET A 1 12.88 -18.70 -8.52
C MET A 1 12.57 -19.34 -7.17
N LYS A 2 13.31 -20.38 -6.73
CA LYS A 2 13.05 -21.04 -5.42
C LYS A 2 13.14 -20.09 -4.20
N ARG A 3 14.06 -19.12 -4.19
CA ARG A 3 14.23 -18.16 -3.08
C ARG A 3 13.04 -17.22 -2.91
N LEU A 4 12.64 -16.51 -3.96
CA LEU A 4 11.50 -15.58 -3.91
C LEU A 4 10.21 -16.30 -3.48
N ALA A 5 9.96 -17.51 -3.98
CA ALA A 5 8.82 -18.31 -3.56
C ALA A 5 8.87 -18.67 -2.06
N ALA A 6 10.05 -19.02 -1.54
CA ALA A 6 10.24 -19.26 -0.12
C ALA A 6 10.02 -17.99 0.72
N SER A 7 10.49 -16.84 0.25
CA SER A 7 10.27 -15.53 0.91
C SER A 7 8.79 -15.15 0.93
N LEU A 8 8.08 -15.34 -0.19
CA LEU A 8 6.63 -15.13 -0.27
C LEU A 8 5.87 -16.03 0.72
N TRP A 9 6.26 -17.29 0.80
CA TRP A 9 5.65 -18.24 1.74
C TRP A 9 5.93 -17.87 3.20
N LEU A 10 7.15 -17.45 3.50
CA LEU A 10 7.53 -16.97 4.83
C LEU A 10 6.70 -15.74 5.20
N ASP A 11 6.63 -14.73 4.33
CA ASP A 11 5.85 -13.51 4.56
C ASP A 11 4.37 -13.82 4.78
N PHE A 12 3.78 -14.71 3.98
CA PHE A 12 2.41 -15.17 4.17
C PHE A 12 2.19 -15.77 5.57
N ARG A 13 3.10 -16.66 6.01
CA ARG A 13 3.04 -17.25 7.34
C ARG A 13 3.21 -16.22 8.45
N LEU A 14 4.12 -15.27 8.31
CA LEU A 14 4.34 -14.21 9.29
C LEU A 14 3.13 -13.29 9.40
N GLN A 15 2.55 -12.88 8.27
CA GLN A 15 1.32 -12.08 8.24
C GLN A 15 0.15 -12.81 8.91
N PHE A 16 0.03 -14.12 8.70
CA PHE A 16 -0.99 -14.95 9.33
C PHE A 16 -0.76 -15.10 10.84
N ARG A 17 0.46 -15.44 11.24
CA ARG A 17 0.83 -15.59 12.66
C ARG A 17 0.62 -14.30 13.45
N ASN A 18 0.97 -13.16 12.86
CA ASN A 18 0.87 -11.84 13.49
C ASN A 18 -0.52 -11.21 13.36
N GLY A 19 -1.48 -11.91 12.73
CA GLY A 19 -2.89 -11.56 12.72
C GLY A 19 -3.32 -10.45 11.75
N PHE A 20 -2.47 -10.10 10.77
CA PHE A 20 -2.79 -9.08 9.77
C PHE A 20 -4.05 -9.43 8.95
N TYR A 21 -4.25 -10.70 8.61
CA TYR A 21 -5.46 -11.15 7.91
C TYR A 21 -6.73 -11.01 8.76
N TYR A 22 -6.65 -11.30 10.06
CA TYR A 22 -7.78 -11.14 10.98
C TYR A 22 -8.13 -9.65 11.16
N ALA A 23 -7.11 -8.81 11.32
CA ALA A 23 -7.29 -7.36 11.42
C ALA A 23 -7.91 -6.78 10.14
N ALA A 24 -7.39 -7.13 8.96
CA ALA A 24 -7.95 -6.71 7.69
C ALA A 24 -9.41 -7.16 7.55
N ALA A 25 -9.69 -8.45 7.74
CA ALA A 25 -11.06 -8.98 7.64
C ALA A 25 -12.04 -8.27 8.60
N PHE A 26 -11.62 -8.03 9.85
CA PHE A 26 -12.43 -7.32 10.83
C PHE A 26 -12.76 -5.89 10.35
N VAL A 27 -11.75 -5.13 9.92
CA VAL A 27 -11.94 -3.75 9.43
C VAL A 27 -12.83 -3.72 8.20
N THR A 28 -12.64 -4.64 7.25
CA THR A 28 -13.48 -4.74 6.05
C THR A 28 -14.93 -5.03 6.39
N VAL A 29 -15.18 -6.00 7.28
CA VAL A 29 -16.55 -6.36 7.69
C VAL A 29 -17.23 -5.19 8.39
N VAL A 30 -16.54 -4.53 9.33
CA VAL A 30 -17.06 -3.35 10.02
C VAL A 30 -17.36 -2.24 9.02
N ALA A 31 -16.46 -1.97 8.08
CA ALA A 31 -16.66 -0.96 7.05
C ALA A 31 -17.89 -1.31 6.18
N ILE A 32 -18.01 -2.56 5.70
CA ILE A 32 -19.17 -3.01 4.92
C ILE A 32 -20.48 -2.78 5.70
N VAL A 33 -20.51 -3.17 6.97
CA VAL A 33 -21.70 -3.00 7.82
C VAL A 33 -22.08 -1.53 7.94
N ILE A 34 -21.11 -0.63 8.16
CA ILE A 34 -21.36 0.81 8.28
C ILE A 34 -21.88 1.38 6.96
N PHE A 35 -21.21 1.12 5.84
CA PHE A 35 -21.57 1.70 4.54
C PHE A 35 -22.92 1.18 4.03
N ARG A 36 -23.28 -0.07 4.35
CA ARG A 36 -24.61 -0.62 4.00
C ARG A 36 -25.78 0.04 4.73
N GLN A 37 -25.56 0.79 5.81
CA GLN A 37 -26.63 1.55 6.48
C GLN A 37 -27.09 2.77 5.67
N PHE A 38 -26.38 3.14 4.61
CA PHE A 38 -26.66 4.33 3.80
C PHE A 38 -26.93 3.99 2.32
N PRO A 39 -27.96 3.17 2.01
CA PRO A 39 -28.18 2.66 0.66
C PRO A 39 -28.56 3.73 -0.38
N ASN A 40 -29.03 4.90 0.08
CA ASN A 40 -29.51 5.97 -0.79
C ASN A 40 -28.39 6.95 -1.23
N LEU A 41 -27.16 6.80 -0.73
CA LEU A 41 -26.05 7.67 -1.08
C LEU A 41 -25.31 7.12 -2.30
N ASP A 42 -25.05 7.97 -3.30
CA ASP A 42 -24.17 7.61 -4.41
C ASP A 42 -22.70 7.65 -3.94
N PHE A 43 -22.14 6.47 -3.71
CA PHE A 43 -20.75 6.31 -3.30
C PHE A 43 -19.74 6.39 -4.45
N LYS A 44 -20.15 6.52 -5.72
CA LYS A 44 -19.23 6.49 -6.88
C LYS A 44 -18.08 7.49 -6.77
N TRP A 45 -18.35 8.70 -6.29
CA TRP A 45 -17.34 9.75 -6.12
C TRP A 45 -16.48 9.55 -4.86
N LEU A 46 -16.99 8.85 -3.84
CA LEU A 46 -16.29 8.65 -2.56
C LEU A 46 -15.44 7.38 -2.55
N LEU A 47 -15.85 6.33 -3.28
CA LEU A 47 -15.20 5.02 -3.31
C LEU A 47 -13.70 5.10 -3.63
N PRO A 48 -13.21 5.77 -4.68
CA PRO A 48 -11.78 5.83 -4.96
C PRO A 48 -10.96 6.38 -3.78
N ALA A 49 -11.51 7.37 -3.07
CA ALA A 49 -10.84 7.97 -1.92
C ALA A 49 -10.87 7.02 -0.70
N LEU A 50 -11.98 6.34 -0.45
CA LEU A 50 -12.09 5.33 0.62
C LEU A 50 -11.13 4.16 0.39
N LEU A 51 -11.05 3.66 -0.84
CA LEU A 51 -10.12 2.59 -1.20
C LEU A 51 -8.69 3.06 -0.97
N LEU A 52 -8.31 4.26 -1.41
CA LEU A 52 -6.97 4.79 -1.19
C LEU A 52 -6.63 4.91 0.31
N ASN A 53 -7.58 5.37 1.13
CA ASN A 53 -7.41 5.44 2.58
C ASN A 53 -7.31 4.04 3.23
N ASN A 54 -8.09 3.08 2.75
CA ASN A 54 -7.99 1.71 3.23
C ASN A 54 -6.63 1.09 2.89
N LEU A 55 -6.12 1.35 1.68
CA LEU A 55 -4.77 0.94 1.28
C LEU A 55 -3.69 1.58 2.14
N LEU A 56 -3.82 2.83 2.54
CA LEU A 56 -2.89 3.46 3.46
C LEU A 56 -2.76 2.64 4.76
N VAL A 57 -3.86 2.17 5.34
CA VAL A 57 -3.79 1.32 6.53
C VAL A 57 -3.29 -0.09 6.19
N GLY A 58 -3.93 -0.77 5.25
CA GLY A 58 -3.66 -2.18 4.91
C GLY A 58 -2.32 -2.44 4.20
N THR A 59 -1.61 -1.40 3.76
CA THR A 59 -0.31 -1.54 3.10
C THR A 59 0.79 -0.69 3.73
N PHE A 60 0.62 0.62 3.91
CA PHE A 60 1.68 1.46 4.49
C PHE A 60 1.94 1.09 5.96
N TYR A 61 0.89 1.06 6.79
CA TYR A 61 1.05 0.72 8.21
C TYR A 61 1.32 -0.77 8.42
N PHE A 62 0.72 -1.65 7.62
CA PHE A 62 0.99 -3.09 7.72
C PHE A 62 2.44 -3.42 7.37
N PHE A 63 3.00 -2.82 6.31
CA PHE A 63 4.42 -2.99 5.99
C PHE A 63 5.29 -2.45 7.14
N GLY A 64 4.97 -1.25 7.64
CA GLY A 64 5.65 -0.67 8.80
C GLY A 64 5.68 -1.59 10.01
N GLY A 65 4.51 -2.09 10.39
CA GLY A 65 4.34 -3.02 11.51
C GLY A 65 5.11 -4.32 11.32
N LEU A 66 5.05 -4.92 10.13
CA LEU A 66 5.80 -6.13 9.81
C LEU A 66 7.31 -5.94 9.99
N VAL A 67 7.87 -4.85 9.48
CA VAL A 67 9.31 -4.56 9.61
C VAL A 67 9.69 -4.40 11.09
N LEU A 68 8.89 -3.68 11.87
CA LEU A 68 9.16 -3.50 13.30
C LEU A 68 9.05 -4.79 14.10
N LEU A 69 8.10 -5.66 13.76
CA LEU A 69 7.99 -6.99 14.35
C LEU A 69 9.22 -7.83 14.00
N GLU A 70 9.64 -7.83 12.74
CA GLU A 70 10.81 -8.58 12.29
C GLU A 70 12.11 -8.09 12.92
N LYS A 71 12.27 -6.78 13.12
CA LYS A 71 13.39 -6.21 13.89
C LYS A 71 13.38 -6.69 15.33
N LYS A 72 12.20 -6.68 15.99
CA LYS A 72 12.08 -7.12 17.39
C LYS A 72 12.32 -8.62 17.56
N GLU A 73 11.94 -9.42 16.57
CA GLU A 73 12.07 -10.88 16.60
C GLU A 73 13.44 -11.39 16.13
N GLY A 74 14.37 -10.51 15.72
CA GLY A 74 15.67 -10.93 15.19
C GLY A 74 15.60 -11.52 13.76
N THR A 75 14.45 -11.39 13.09
CA THR A 75 14.20 -12.03 11.78
C THR A 75 15.00 -11.33 10.68
N LEU A 76 15.17 -10.01 10.76
CA LEU A 76 15.93 -9.26 9.75
C LEU A 76 17.43 -9.58 9.82
N GLU A 77 17.96 -9.74 11.02
CA GLU A 77 19.34 -10.12 11.32
C GLU A 77 19.62 -11.53 10.77
N ALA A 78 18.69 -12.46 11.01
CA ALA A 78 18.76 -13.80 10.41
C ALA A 78 18.71 -13.76 8.87
N LEU A 79 17.90 -12.88 8.28
CA LEU A 79 17.82 -12.74 6.82
C LEU A 79 19.10 -12.18 6.21
N ILE A 80 19.82 -11.28 6.89
CA ILE A 80 21.07 -10.67 6.39
C ILE A 80 22.17 -11.73 6.17
N VAL A 81 22.22 -12.78 6.99
CA VAL A 81 23.21 -13.87 6.85
C VAL A 81 22.79 -14.96 5.84
N THR A 82 21.60 -14.85 5.24
CA THR A 82 21.13 -15.75 4.19
C THR A 82 21.43 -15.19 2.80
N PRO A 83 21.49 -16.01 1.73
CA PRO A 83 21.73 -15.54 0.37
C PRO A 83 20.51 -14.84 -0.27
N ILE A 84 19.59 -14.29 0.54
CA ILE A 84 18.44 -13.53 0.09
C ILE A 84 18.87 -12.13 -0.35
N ARG A 85 18.37 -11.69 -1.50
CA ARG A 85 18.64 -10.33 -1.98
C ARG A 85 17.63 -9.36 -1.36
N THR A 86 18.07 -8.14 -1.09
CA THR A 86 17.19 -7.06 -0.57
C THR A 86 15.94 -6.84 -1.42
N TRP A 87 16.06 -6.92 -2.74
CA TRP A 87 14.91 -6.78 -3.62
C TRP A 87 13.94 -7.97 -3.53
N GLU A 88 14.43 -9.18 -3.23
CA GLU A 88 13.57 -10.37 -3.05
C GLU A 88 12.71 -10.19 -1.79
N TYR A 89 13.29 -9.66 -0.71
CA TYR A 89 12.58 -9.31 0.52
C TYR A 89 11.53 -8.19 0.32
N LEU A 90 11.92 -7.08 -0.33
CA LEU A 90 10.99 -5.98 -0.57
C LEU A 90 9.84 -6.43 -1.46
N LEU A 91 10.16 -7.17 -2.53
CA LEU A 91 9.17 -7.67 -3.47
C LEU A 91 8.21 -8.66 -2.81
N SER A 92 8.69 -9.55 -1.94
CA SER A 92 7.83 -10.54 -1.28
C SER A 92 6.77 -9.88 -0.38
N LYS A 93 7.15 -8.84 0.36
CA LYS A 93 6.20 -8.04 1.16
C LYS A 93 5.23 -7.23 0.31
N VAL A 94 5.74 -6.55 -0.73
CA VAL A 94 4.88 -5.79 -1.66
C VAL A 94 3.83 -6.72 -2.29
N VAL A 95 4.24 -7.89 -2.78
CA VAL A 95 3.33 -8.84 -3.44
C VAL A 95 2.30 -9.40 -2.47
N THR A 96 2.72 -9.86 -1.28
CA THR A 96 1.80 -10.46 -0.29
C THR A 96 0.80 -9.45 0.26
N LEU A 97 1.25 -8.24 0.61
CA LEU A 97 0.36 -7.17 1.08
C LEU A 97 -0.55 -6.64 -0.04
N THR A 98 -0.05 -6.55 -1.27
CA THR A 98 -0.88 -6.16 -2.41
C THR A 98 -1.97 -7.21 -2.68
N ALA A 99 -1.65 -8.51 -2.59
CA ALA A 99 -2.64 -9.56 -2.73
C ALA A 99 -3.73 -9.49 -1.65
N LEU A 100 -3.34 -9.25 -0.39
CA LEU A 100 -4.28 -9.01 0.71
C LEU A 100 -5.16 -7.79 0.43
N ALA A 101 -4.55 -6.67 0.03
CA ALA A 101 -5.24 -5.43 -0.27
C ALA A 101 -6.23 -5.56 -1.45
N ILE A 102 -5.89 -6.30 -2.50
CA ILE A 102 -6.80 -6.59 -3.61
C ILE A 102 -8.02 -7.36 -3.10
N LEU A 103 -7.80 -8.45 -2.35
CA LEU A 103 -8.88 -9.27 -1.82
C LEU A 103 -9.81 -8.43 -0.95
N GLU A 104 -9.22 -7.67 -0.03
CA GLU A 104 -9.93 -6.81 0.92
C GLU A 104 -10.82 -5.78 0.21
N ASN A 105 -10.23 -5.02 -0.71
CA ASN A 105 -10.90 -3.91 -1.38
C ASN A 105 -11.89 -4.39 -2.43
N VAL A 106 -11.63 -5.52 -3.11
CA VAL A 106 -12.61 -6.11 -4.04
C VAL A 106 -13.83 -6.62 -3.28
N VAL A 107 -13.64 -7.31 -2.14
CA VAL A 107 -14.75 -7.72 -1.27
C VAL A 107 -15.53 -6.50 -0.80
N PHE A 108 -14.85 -5.47 -0.29
CA PHE A 108 -15.49 -4.21 0.11
C PHE A 108 -16.35 -3.60 -1.02
N VAL A 109 -15.80 -3.46 -2.23
CA VAL A 109 -16.51 -2.89 -3.38
C VAL A 109 -17.72 -3.73 -3.78
N ILE A 110 -17.60 -5.05 -3.84
CA ILE A 110 -18.71 -5.94 -4.22
C ILE A 110 -19.88 -5.79 -3.23
N PHE A 111 -19.60 -5.72 -1.93
CA PHE A 111 -20.66 -5.65 -0.92
C PHE A 111 -21.28 -4.26 -0.76
N VAL A 112 -20.52 -3.19 -1.01
CA VAL A 112 -20.97 -1.79 -0.84
C VAL A 112 -21.55 -1.20 -2.13
N TYR A 113 -20.92 -1.46 -3.26
CA TYR A 113 -21.24 -0.85 -4.55
C TYR A 113 -21.90 -1.83 -5.55
N GLY A 114 -21.68 -3.13 -5.38
CA GLY A 114 -22.17 -4.16 -6.31
C GLY A 114 -21.18 -4.45 -7.43
N PHE A 115 -21.69 -4.96 -8.55
CA PHE A 115 -20.87 -5.48 -9.67
C PHE A 115 -20.70 -4.48 -10.84
N ASP A 116 -21.23 -3.27 -10.75
CA ASP A 116 -21.21 -2.26 -11.83
C ASP A 116 -19.88 -1.46 -11.89
N PHE A 117 -18.76 -2.16 -11.88
CA PHE A 117 -17.42 -1.58 -11.95
C PHE A 117 -16.53 -2.33 -12.95
N LYS A 118 -15.45 -1.70 -13.39
CA LYS A 118 -14.46 -2.33 -14.29
C LYS A 118 -13.39 -3.07 -13.46
N PRO A 119 -13.43 -4.40 -13.35
CA PRO A 119 -12.58 -5.15 -12.41
C PRO A 119 -11.09 -5.02 -12.73
N LEU A 120 -10.72 -5.01 -14.02
CA LEU A 120 -9.33 -4.88 -14.42
C LEU A 120 -8.71 -3.54 -13.97
N LEU A 121 -9.44 -2.44 -14.15
CA LEU A 121 -8.95 -1.11 -13.75
C LEU A 121 -8.91 -0.97 -12.23
N LEU A 122 -9.88 -1.57 -11.52
CA LEU A 122 -9.89 -1.61 -10.06
C LEU A 122 -8.65 -2.34 -9.52
N VAL A 123 -8.39 -3.56 -10.02
CA VAL A 123 -7.25 -4.38 -9.58
C VAL A 123 -5.92 -3.69 -9.91
N LEU A 124 -5.77 -3.09 -11.10
CA LEU A 124 -4.56 -2.36 -11.46
C LEU A 124 -4.37 -1.11 -10.59
N GLY A 125 -5.43 -0.33 -10.36
CA GLY A 125 -5.39 0.85 -9.50
C GLY A 125 -5.05 0.51 -8.04
N ILE A 126 -5.62 -0.58 -7.52
CA ILE A 126 -5.29 -1.10 -6.18
C ILE A 126 -3.84 -1.57 -6.15
N SER A 127 -3.40 -2.36 -7.12
CA SER A 127 -2.05 -2.93 -7.15
C SER A 127 -0.96 -1.86 -7.16
N LEU A 128 -1.13 -0.83 -7.99
CA LEU A 128 -0.18 0.26 -8.11
C LEU A 128 -0.20 1.17 -6.88
N SER A 129 -1.38 1.52 -6.36
CA SER A 129 -1.51 2.25 -5.09
C SER A 129 -0.88 1.49 -3.92
N ALA A 130 -1.18 0.20 -3.79
CA ALA A 130 -0.66 -0.68 -2.75
C ALA A 130 0.86 -0.78 -2.79
N ALA A 131 1.45 -0.93 -3.98
CA ALA A 131 2.89 -0.95 -4.15
C ALA A 131 3.55 0.37 -3.73
N ILE A 132 2.96 1.52 -4.11
CA ILE A 132 3.46 2.85 -3.70
C ILE A 132 3.41 2.99 -2.17
N PHE A 133 2.27 2.67 -1.55
CA PHE A 133 2.10 2.76 -0.10
C PHE A 133 3.01 1.79 0.67
N CYS A 134 3.16 0.54 0.21
CA CYS A 134 4.10 -0.43 0.78
C CYS A 134 5.52 0.15 0.83
N LEU A 135 5.99 0.69 -0.30
CA LEU A 135 7.36 1.19 -0.41
C LEU A 135 7.57 2.47 0.40
N PHE A 136 6.59 3.39 0.42
CA PHE A 136 6.66 4.54 1.32
C PHE A 136 6.60 4.13 2.80
N GLY A 137 5.79 3.12 3.14
CA GLY A 137 5.71 2.56 4.49
C GLY A 137 7.06 2.01 4.93
N PHE A 138 7.73 1.28 4.04
CA PHE A 138 9.09 0.82 4.25
C PHE A 138 10.08 1.98 4.45
N ILE A 139 10.08 2.98 3.56
CA ILE A 139 10.98 4.14 3.67
C ILE A 139 10.79 4.89 5.00
N ALA A 140 9.54 5.04 5.43
CA ALA A 140 9.18 5.70 6.68
C ALA A 140 9.68 4.90 7.88
N VAL A 141 9.49 3.58 7.89
CA VAL A 141 9.82 2.74 9.05
C VAL A 141 11.29 2.34 9.14
N ALA A 142 12.01 2.27 8.01
CA ALA A 142 13.34 1.64 7.94
C ALA A 142 14.34 2.15 8.99
N ARG A 143 14.24 3.44 9.37
CA ARG A 143 15.15 4.11 10.31
C ARG A 143 14.80 3.92 11.79
N TYR A 144 13.61 3.43 12.12
CA TYR A 144 13.10 3.30 13.48
C TYR A 144 13.09 1.85 13.95
N ASP A 145 13.31 1.62 15.24
CA ASP A 145 13.35 0.26 15.81
C ASP A 145 12.13 -0.05 16.69
N SER A 146 11.33 0.97 17.04
CA SER A 146 10.13 0.82 17.88
C SER A 146 8.89 1.45 17.25
N ILE A 147 7.72 0.91 17.61
CA ILE A 147 6.42 1.44 17.18
C ILE A 147 6.24 2.88 17.68
N ASN A 148 6.63 3.15 18.93
CA ASN A 148 6.48 4.47 19.54
C ASN A 148 7.27 5.55 18.82
N GLU A 149 8.49 5.23 18.35
CA GLU A 149 9.30 6.15 17.55
C GLU A 149 8.79 6.29 16.11
N TYR A 150 8.16 5.25 15.56
CA TYR A 150 7.66 5.27 14.19
C TYR A 150 6.32 5.98 14.03
N LEU A 151 5.40 5.84 15.00
CA LEU A 151 4.03 6.32 14.86
C LEU A 151 3.96 7.83 14.64
N PHE A 152 4.66 8.63 15.44
CA PHE A 152 4.58 10.09 15.32
C PHE A 152 5.15 10.61 13.98
N PRO A 153 6.36 10.21 13.54
CA PRO A 153 6.86 10.57 12.21
C PRO A 153 6.02 10.05 11.06
N SER A 154 5.37 8.89 11.21
CA SER A 154 4.52 8.32 10.15
C SER A 154 3.37 9.25 9.76
N VAL A 155 2.87 10.07 10.71
CA VAL A 155 1.81 11.05 10.46
C VAL A 155 2.24 12.08 9.42
N LEU A 156 3.50 12.50 9.41
CA LEU A 156 3.99 13.44 8.40
C LEU A 156 3.99 12.81 7.01
N TYR A 157 4.40 11.54 6.90
CA TYR A 157 4.38 10.80 5.63
C TYR A 157 2.95 10.61 5.13
N THR A 158 2.03 10.19 6.00
CA THR A 158 0.62 9.98 5.62
C THR A 158 -0.09 11.30 5.32
N ALA A 159 0.23 12.39 6.02
CA ALA A 159 -0.28 13.72 5.72
C ALA A 159 0.13 14.19 4.32
N VAL A 160 1.41 14.06 3.94
CA VAL A 160 1.88 14.41 2.59
C VAL A 160 1.16 13.57 1.54
N MET A 161 1.03 12.26 1.76
CA MET A 161 0.31 11.37 0.84
C MET A 161 -1.18 11.73 0.72
N SER A 162 -1.80 12.20 1.80
CA SER A 162 -3.21 12.59 1.85
C SER A 162 -3.50 13.91 1.15
N LEU A 163 -2.49 14.71 0.80
CA LEU A 163 -2.67 15.97 0.07
C LEU A 163 -3.37 15.77 -1.27
N VAL A 164 -3.24 14.58 -1.88
CA VAL A 164 -3.94 14.19 -3.12
C VAL A 164 -5.47 14.37 -3.01
N PHE A 165 -6.03 14.21 -1.81
CA PHE A 165 -7.47 14.39 -1.58
C PHE A 165 -7.92 15.84 -1.73
N LEU A 166 -7.05 16.82 -1.46
CA LEU A 166 -7.38 18.24 -1.65
C LEU A 166 -7.70 18.53 -3.11
N ASN A 167 -6.94 17.95 -4.03
CA ASN A 167 -7.21 18.06 -5.45
C ASN A 167 -8.45 17.25 -5.87
N TYR A 168 -8.58 16.03 -5.33
CA TYR A 168 -9.69 15.15 -5.67
C TYR A 168 -11.07 15.71 -5.31
N PHE A 169 -11.19 16.36 -4.16
CA PHE A 169 -12.44 16.99 -3.68
C PHE A 169 -12.61 18.45 -4.12
N GLY A 170 -11.70 18.99 -4.94
CA GLY A 170 -11.79 20.37 -5.44
C GLY A 170 -11.53 21.45 -4.38
N LEU A 171 -10.91 21.10 -3.25
CA LEU A 171 -10.54 22.06 -2.20
C LEU A 171 -9.35 22.93 -2.62
N TRP A 172 -8.42 22.37 -3.39
CA TRP A 172 -7.31 23.10 -3.98
C TRP A 172 -6.87 22.48 -5.31
N GLU A 173 -7.01 23.26 -6.38
CA GLU A 173 -6.54 22.89 -7.70
C GLU A 173 -5.15 23.47 -7.97
N SER A 174 -4.18 22.61 -8.27
CA SER A 174 -2.84 23.00 -8.70
C SER A 174 -2.27 21.95 -9.63
N TRP A 175 -1.52 22.37 -10.64
CA TRP A 175 -0.83 21.49 -11.57
C TRP A 175 0.23 20.61 -10.87
N LEU A 176 0.74 21.05 -9.70
CA LEU A 176 1.71 20.32 -8.90
C LEU A 176 1.18 18.96 -8.41
N PHE A 177 -0.14 18.81 -8.25
CA PHE A 177 -0.72 17.53 -7.84
C PHE A 177 -0.55 16.42 -8.88
N TYR A 178 -0.36 16.75 -10.16
CA TYR A 178 -0.01 15.75 -11.18
C TYR A 178 1.42 15.19 -11.04
N LEU A 179 2.27 15.84 -10.24
CA LEU A 179 3.57 15.28 -9.86
C LEU A 179 3.48 14.42 -8.58
N HIS A 180 2.31 14.37 -7.94
CA HIS A 180 2.14 13.58 -6.74
C HIS A 180 2.01 12.08 -7.10
N PRO A 181 2.81 11.17 -6.49
CA PRO A 181 2.83 9.75 -6.84
C PRO A 181 1.45 9.06 -6.76
N LEU A 182 0.59 9.51 -5.84
CA LEU A 182 -0.75 8.94 -5.64
C LEU A 182 -1.84 9.55 -6.52
N GLN A 183 -1.59 10.66 -7.23
CA GLN A 183 -2.60 11.25 -8.11
C GLN A 183 -2.93 10.33 -9.29
N ALA A 184 -1.91 9.79 -9.94
CA ALA A 184 -2.06 8.88 -11.08
C ALA A 184 -2.84 7.59 -10.73
N PRO A 185 -2.54 6.84 -9.66
CA PRO A 185 -3.29 5.64 -9.33
C PRO A 185 -4.67 5.97 -8.74
N LEU A 186 -4.88 7.14 -8.12
CA LEU A 186 -6.21 7.60 -7.73
C LEU A 186 -7.12 7.83 -8.95
N LEU A 187 -6.59 8.39 -10.05
CA LEU A 187 -7.33 8.50 -11.31
C LEU A 187 -7.66 7.12 -11.91
N LEU A 188 -6.76 6.13 -11.78
CA LEU A 188 -7.06 4.75 -12.17
C LEU A 188 -8.19 4.15 -11.34
N LEU A 189 -8.18 4.33 -10.01
CA LEU A 189 -9.28 3.88 -9.16
C LEU A 189 -10.60 4.56 -9.54
N LYS A 190 -10.59 5.87 -9.84
CA LYS A 190 -11.76 6.60 -10.33
C LYS A 190 -12.28 6.05 -11.67
N SER A 191 -11.36 5.65 -12.56
CA SER A 191 -11.70 5.08 -13.87
C SER A 191 -12.43 3.73 -13.80
N ALA A 192 -12.35 3.05 -12.65
CA ALA A 192 -13.05 1.79 -12.41
C ALA A 192 -14.56 1.98 -12.22
N PHE A 193 -14.98 3.14 -11.69
CA PHE A 193 -16.38 3.44 -11.37
C PHE A 193 -17.01 4.46 -12.33
N SER A 194 -16.20 5.31 -12.94
CA SER A 194 -16.66 6.35 -13.87
C SER A 194 -15.80 6.37 -15.14
N PRO A 195 -16.39 6.53 -16.34
CA PRO A 195 -15.62 6.58 -17.57
C PRO A 195 -14.75 7.84 -17.59
N LEU A 196 -13.43 7.65 -17.68
CA LEU A 196 -12.45 8.72 -17.88
C LEU A 196 -11.91 8.68 -19.32
N LYS A 197 -11.25 9.76 -19.74
CA LYS A 197 -10.60 9.84 -21.06
C LYS A 197 -9.46 8.84 -21.14
N ASN A 198 -9.27 8.18 -22.29
CA ASN A 198 -8.25 7.14 -22.47
C ASN A 198 -6.83 7.61 -22.11
N TRP A 199 -6.49 8.87 -22.37
CA TRP A 199 -5.18 9.43 -22.02
C TRP A 199 -4.94 9.45 -20.50
N GLN A 200 -5.98 9.64 -19.68
CA GLN A 200 -5.87 9.67 -18.22
C GLN A 200 -5.57 8.27 -17.67
N VAL A 201 -6.12 7.23 -18.31
CA VAL A 201 -5.82 5.84 -17.97
C VAL A 201 -4.38 5.49 -18.33
N ILE A 202 -3.91 5.89 -19.51
CA ILE A 202 -2.53 5.67 -19.95
C ILE A 202 -1.54 6.42 -19.04
N TYR A 203 -1.83 7.69 -18.74
CA TYR A 203 -1.06 8.48 -17.78
C TYR A 203 -1.04 7.81 -16.40
N GLY A 204 -2.22 7.39 -15.92
CA GLY A 204 -2.39 6.67 -14.67
C GLY A 204 -1.49 5.44 -14.58
N LEU A 205 -1.49 4.60 -15.61
CA LEU A 205 -0.68 3.37 -15.65
C LEU A 205 0.82 3.67 -15.72
N LEU A 206 1.25 4.49 -16.69
CA LEU A 206 2.67 4.75 -16.93
C LEU A 206 3.31 5.52 -15.77
N TYR A 207 2.64 6.56 -15.27
CA TYR A 207 3.18 7.38 -14.19
C TYR A 207 3.23 6.62 -12.86
N SER A 208 2.22 5.80 -12.57
CA SER A 208 2.22 4.96 -11.38
C SER A 208 3.30 3.88 -11.45
N ALA A 209 3.45 3.22 -12.60
CA ALA A 209 4.50 2.21 -12.79
C ALA A 209 5.91 2.81 -12.66
N LEU A 210 6.12 4.00 -13.24
CA LEU A 210 7.36 4.75 -13.09
C LEU A 210 7.61 5.13 -11.64
N SER A 211 6.59 5.61 -10.94
CA SER A 211 6.66 5.97 -9.51
C SER A 211 7.04 4.75 -8.66
N VAL A 212 6.38 3.61 -8.88
CA VAL A 212 6.72 2.34 -8.21
C VAL A 212 8.19 1.99 -8.45
N GLY A 213 8.66 2.04 -9.69
CA GLY A 213 10.06 1.77 -10.03
C GLY A 213 11.05 2.69 -9.31
N LEU A 214 10.81 4.01 -9.32
CA LEU A 214 11.67 4.97 -8.65
C LEU A 214 11.69 4.78 -7.13
N ILE A 215 10.52 4.63 -6.51
CA ILE A 215 10.41 4.43 -5.06
C ILE A 215 11.00 3.07 -4.65
N PHE A 216 10.91 2.05 -5.50
CA PHE A 216 11.52 0.74 -5.25
C PHE A 216 13.05 0.84 -5.20
N LEU A 217 13.66 1.58 -6.13
CA LEU A 217 15.10 1.85 -6.11
C LEU A 217 15.53 2.64 -4.87
N LEU A 218 14.74 3.65 -4.47
CA LEU A 218 14.98 4.39 -3.23
C LEU A 218 14.85 3.49 -2.00
N SER A 219 13.87 2.60 -1.98
CA SER A 219 13.64 1.63 -0.89
C SER A 219 14.83 0.69 -0.75
N GLN A 220 15.41 0.19 -1.85
CA GLN A 220 16.63 -0.63 -1.79
C GLN A 220 17.81 0.13 -1.18
N LYS A 221 18.01 1.39 -1.56
CA LYS A 221 19.07 2.24 -0.99
C LYS A 221 18.85 2.46 0.51
N MET A 222 17.61 2.70 0.93
CA MET A 222 17.23 2.88 2.34
C MET A 222 17.43 1.60 3.15
N PHE A 223 17.07 0.44 2.60
CA PHE A 223 17.30 -0.86 3.23
C PHE A 223 18.78 -1.08 3.51
N TYR A 224 19.64 -0.85 2.51
CA TYR A 224 21.08 -1.01 2.69
C TYR A 224 21.64 -0.05 3.75
N ARG A 225 21.19 1.21 3.75
CA ARG A 225 21.69 2.25 4.66
C ARG A 225 21.27 2.04 6.11
N PHE A 226 20.01 1.67 6.35
CA PHE A 226 19.43 1.68 7.71
C PHE A 226 19.27 0.31 8.34
N ILE A 227 19.26 -0.76 7.54
CA ILE A 227 19.13 -2.13 8.04
C ILE A 227 20.50 -2.82 7.97
N ILE A 228 21.05 -2.98 6.76
CA ILE A 228 22.31 -3.75 6.58
C ILE A 228 23.49 -3.09 7.30
N LYS A 229 23.74 -1.79 7.07
CA LYS A 229 24.88 -1.10 7.72
C LYS A 229 24.74 -0.93 9.22
N LYS A 230 23.51 -0.93 9.76
CA LYS A 230 23.26 -0.72 11.18
C LYS A 230 23.46 -2.01 11.97
N GLU A 231 22.98 -3.13 11.45
CA GLU A 231 23.15 -4.45 12.07
C GLU A 231 24.59 -5.00 11.91
N GLY A 232 25.34 -4.58 10.91
CA GLY A 232 26.76 -4.94 10.78
C GLY A 232 27.72 -4.26 11.77
N VAL A 233 27.21 -3.36 12.63
CA VAL A 233 28.01 -2.60 13.63
C VAL A 233 27.61 -2.95 15.07
N ARG A 234 26.48 -3.66 15.27
CA ARG A 234 26.05 -4.19 16.57
C ARG A 234 26.73 -5.50 16.88
#